data_AF-R0CVD9-F1
#
_entry.id   AF-R0CVD9-F1
#
_cell.length_a   1.000
_cell.length_b   1.000
_cell.length_c   1.000
_cell.angle_alpha   90.00
_cell.angle_beta   90.00
_cell.angle_gamma   90.00
#
_symmetry.space_group_name_H-M   'P 1'
#
loop_
_entity.id
_entity.type
_entity.pdbx_description
1 polymer ?
#
loop_
_entity_poly.entity_id
_entity_poly.type
_entity_poly.pdbx_seq_one_letter_code
_entity_poly.pdbx_strand_id
1 'polypeptide(L)'
;MAHPKYVVFNPPWSLSAPCPCGFSSRPYGRCCRVNSAEPYVRFPSLQPPGPQTGYSNPRCFARSTCDCSEKISREHYVSRGVLDLMQTLSLSGVRWHAPGETRTYGVEALTAKILCKRHNEALAPLDSHAQRFAKAWLSAINHVSRPSRSERSEYHLVSGEAFERWLLKVFLGLLAGNIASSDHTPYNDKINLNIEPLVAALFGQGLQAPKGLYFAPHVGETTTNTISFAHLRMDEQSNLYGLMANFYGYQWLLVTDEMGGEYQVKAMARLFRLQLADLKGPRRTGQIFMTWPAKVRSQMSITLKLGEAESLPDKASPLG
;
A
#
# COMPACT_ATOMS: atom_id res chain seq x y z
N MET A 1 -9.90 -15.39 15.75
CA MET A 1 -8.90 -14.32 16.02
C MET A 1 -7.57 -14.71 15.40
N ALA A 2 -6.98 -13.86 14.55
CA ALA A 2 -5.63 -14.08 14.03
C ALA A 2 -4.61 -13.58 15.05
N HIS A 3 -3.79 -14.47 15.61
CA HIS A 3 -2.70 -14.07 16.50
C HIS A 3 -1.43 -13.82 15.67
N PRO A 4 -0.77 -12.64 15.80
CA PRO A 4 0.53 -12.43 15.20
C PRO A 4 1.51 -13.47 15.73
N LYS A 5 2.20 -14.16 14.82
CA LYS A 5 3.28 -15.08 15.15
C LYS A 5 4.59 -14.49 14.67
N TYR A 6 5.61 -14.60 15.52
CA TYR A 6 7.00 -14.41 15.10
C TYR A 6 7.38 -15.56 14.18
N VAL A 7 7.78 -15.26 12.94
CA VAL A 7 8.12 -16.28 11.94
C VAL A 7 9.57 -16.15 11.49
N VAL A 8 10.28 -17.28 11.51
CA VAL A 8 11.56 -17.40 10.82
C VAL A 8 11.27 -17.38 9.33
N PHE A 9 11.77 -16.36 8.65
CA PHE A 9 11.59 -16.18 7.21
C PHE A 9 12.30 -17.34 6.47
N ASN A 10 11.54 -18.35 6.03
CA ASN A 10 12.07 -19.49 5.28
C ASN A 10 11.55 -19.48 3.83
N PRO A 11 12.29 -18.83 2.90
CA PRO A 11 11.85 -18.70 1.53
C PRO A 11 11.90 -20.05 0.80
N PRO A 12 10.88 -20.38 -0.01
CA PRO A 12 10.80 -21.66 -0.74
C PRO A 12 11.72 -21.73 -1.97
N TRP A 13 12.39 -20.63 -2.34
CA TRP A 13 13.14 -20.52 -3.59
C TRP A 13 14.60 -20.94 -3.41
N SER A 14 15.10 -21.76 -4.35
CA SER A 14 16.53 -22.08 -4.44
C SER A 14 17.36 -20.84 -4.78
N LEU A 15 18.56 -20.73 -4.20
CA LEU A 15 19.49 -19.61 -4.44
C LEU A 15 19.93 -19.52 -5.92
N SER A 16 19.94 -20.64 -6.65
CA SER A 16 20.32 -20.69 -8.07
C SER A 16 19.16 -20.43 -9.03
N ALA A 17 17.91 -20.50 -8.55
CA ALA A 17 16.73 -20.25 -9.38
C ALA A 17 16.63 -18.77 -9.77
N PRO A 18 15.91 -18.42 -10.86
CA PRO A 18 15.60 -17.04 -11.19
C PRO A 18 14.98 -16.30 -9.99
N CYS A 19 15.35 -15.04 -9.80
CA CYS A 19 14.89 -14.30 -8.64
C CYS A 19 13.36 -14.09 -8.68
N PRO A 20 12.62 -14.45 -7.61
CA PRO A 20 11.16 -14.31 -7.55
C PRO A 20 10.69 -12.85 -7.44
N CYS A 21 11.60 -11.86 -7.41
CA CYS A 21 11.22 -10.45 -7.46
C CYS A 21 10.86 -9.97 -8.87
N GLY A 22 11.25 -10.69 -9.94
CA GLY A 22 10.94 -10.35 -11.33
C GLY A 22 11.53 -9.03 -11.86
N PHE A 23 12.32 -8.29 -11.07
CA PHE A 23 13.00 -7.06 -11.49
C PHE A 23 14.40 -7.31 -12.06
N SER A 24 14.88 -8.55 -12.01
CA SER A 24 16.20 -8.94 -12.51
C SER A 24 16.17 -10.36 -13.04
N SER A 25 16.95 -10.62 -14.09
CA SER A 25 17.25 -11.96 -14.60
C SER A 25 18.29 -12.72 -13.77
N ARG A 26 18.87 -12.07 -12.75
CA ARG A 26 19.89 -12.69 -11.88
C ARG A 26 19.29 -13.80 -11.00
N PRO A 27 20.09 -14.81 -10.61
CA PRO A 27 19.67 -15.80 -9.62
C PRO A 27 19.25 -15.18 -8.29
N TYR A 28 18.32 -15.82 -7.58
CA TYR A 28 17.78 -15.37 -6.29
C TYR A 28 18.87 -15.01 -5.28
N GLY A 29 19.87 -15.89 -5.12
CA GLY A 29 21.04 -15.69 -4.25
C GLY A 29 21.90 -14.48 -4.61
N ARG A 30 21.87 -14.04 -5.87
CA ARG A 30 22.63 -12.90 -6.40
C ARG A 30 21.77 -11.65 -6.67
N CYS A 31 20.50 -11.68 -6.32
CA CYS A 31 19.57 -10.57 -6.49
C CYS A 31 19.00 -10.12 -5.14
N CYS A 32 17.97 -10.80 -4.63
CA CYS A 32 17.31 -10.40 -3.39
C CYS A 32 17.93 -11.04 -2.14
N ARG A 33 18.71 -12.13 -2.26
CA ARG A 33 19.42 -12.79 -1.14
C ARG A 33 20.90 -12.45 -1.04
N VAL A 34 21.35 -11.40 -1.73
CA VAL A 34 22.77 -11.01 -1.73
C VAL A 34 23.23 -10.69 -0.31
N ASN A 35 24.18 -11.47 0.20
CA ASN A 35 24.88 -11.25 1.47
C ASN A 35 23.97 -11.03 2.70
N SER A 36 22.76 -11.61 2.69
CA SER A 36 21.80 -11.49 3.79
C SER A 36 21.06 -12.81 3.98
N ALA A 37 20.82 -13.20 5.24
CA ALA A 37 19.99 -14.34 5.61
C ALA A 37 18.53 -14.19 5.16
N GLU A 38 18.03 -12.96 5.11
CA GLU A 38 16.67 -12.62 4.68
C GLU A 38 16.70 -11.95 3.31
N PRO A 39 15.73 -12.22 2.42
CA PRO A 39 15.65 -11.51 1.17
C PRO A 39 15.19 -10.07 1.36
N TYR A 40 15.67 -9.21 0.47
CA TYR A 40 15.22 -7.84 0.36
C TYR A 40 15.03 -7.45 -1.10
N VAL A 41 13.79 -7.11 -1.46
CA VAL A 41 13.45 -6.59 -2.78
C VAL A 41 13.80 -5.11 -2.82
N ARG A 42 14.97 -4.82 -3.40
CA ARG A 42 15.48 -3.47 -3.59
C ARG A 42 14.75 -2.77 -4.73
N PHE A 43 14.62 -1.46 -4.60
CA PHE A 43 14.28 -0.53 -5.67
C PHE A 43 15.43 0.50 -5.80
N PRO A 44 15.61 1.13 -6.97
CA PRO A 44 16.64 2.15 -7.15
C PRO A 44 16.41 3.38 -6.26
N SER A 45 17.42 4.24 -6.18
CA SER A 45 17.28 5.53 -5.48
C SER A 45 16.10 6.31 -6.04
N LEU A 46 15.32 6.90 -5.14
CA LEU A 46 14.20 7.77 -5.49
C LEU A 46 14.65 9.24 -5.65
N GLN A 47 15.94 9.53 -5.43
CA GLN A 47 16.49 10.86 -5.66
C GLN A 47 16.45 11.20 -7.15
N PRO A 48 16.12 12.44 -7.51
CA PRO A 48 16.14 12.85 -8.91
C PRO A 48 17.49 12.64 -9.59
N PRO A 49 17.52 12.31 -10.90
CA PRO A 49 18.75 11.96 -11.60
C PRO A 49 19.60 13.19 -11.93
N GLY A 50 20.92 13.12 -11.78
CA GLY A 50 21.83 14.23 -12.12
C GLY A 50 21.92 15.33 -11.04
N PRO A 51 22.67 16.42 -11.27
CA PRO A 51 22.91 17.45 -10.26
C PRO A 51 21.62 18.11 -9.76
N GLN A 52 21.63 18.53 -8.50
CA GLN A 52 20.52 19.25 -7.89
C GLN A 52 20.26 20.56 -8.64
N THR A 53 19.00 20.86 -8.95
CA THR A 53 18.65 22.03 -9.77
C THR A 53 18.58 23.34 -8.99
N GLY A 54 18.38 23.29 -7.67
CA GLY A 54 18.08 24.48 -6.85
C GLY A 54 16.71 25.09 -7.14
N TYR A 55 15.91 24.48 -8.03
CA TYR A 55 14.64 25.03 -8.48
C TYR A 55 13.46 24.41 -7.73
N SER A 56 12.48 25.26 -7.37
CA SER A 56 11.26 24.86 -6.67
C SER A 56 10.05 25.14 -7.55
N ASN A 57 9.50 24.10 -8.19
CA ASN A 57 8.33 24.26 -9.05
C ASN A 57 7.07 24.40 -8.19
N PRO A 58 6.31 25.50 -8.28
CA PRO A 58 5.18 25.76 -7.38
C PRO A 58 4.04 24.74 -7.49
N ARG A 59 3.97 23.99 -8.60
CA ARG A 59 2.94 22.96 -8.85
C ARG A 59 3.37 21.54 -8.47
N CYS A 60 4.62 21.35 -8.03
CA CYS A 60 5.10 20.04 -7.60
C CYS A 60 4.94 19.90 -6.08
N PHE A 61 4.31 18.83 -5.60
CA PHE A 61 4.20 18.63 -4.15
C PHE A 61 5.57 18.44 -3.48
N ALA A 62 6.57 17.97 -4.23
CA ALA A 62 7.95 17.79 -3.77
C ALA A 62 8.80 19.06 -3.88
N ARG A 63 8.19 20.24 -4.05
CA ARG A 63 8.88 21.53 -4.20
C ARG A 63 9.82 21.91 -3.07
N SER A 64 9.59 21.39 -1.85
CA SER A 64 10.43 21.63 -0.67
C SER A 64 11.84 21.02 -0.79
N THR A 65 12.05 20.10 -1.73
CA THR A 65 13.38 19.54 -2.03
C THR A 65 14.29 20.51 -2.80
N CYS A 66 13.72 21.57 -3.40
CA CYS A 66 14.43 22.46 -4.32
C CYS A 66 15.21 21.73 -5.42
N ASP A 67 14.70 20.58 -5.89
CA ASP A 67 15.28 19.79 -6.98
C ASP A 67 14.27 19.50 -8.10
N CYS A 68 13.42 20.49 -8.43
CA CYS A 68 12.40 20.34 -9.46
C CYS A 68 12.95 20.60 -10.87
N SER A 69 12.19 20.15 -11.87
CA SER A 69 12.24 20.69 -13.24
C SER A 69 11.09 21.69 -13.49
N GLU A 70 11.22 22.54 -14.50
CA GLU A 70 10.14 23.45 -14.94
C GLU A 70 8.92 22.71 -15.52
N LYS A 71 9.16 21.59 -16.22
CA LYS A 71 8.09 20.80 -16.84
C LYS A 71 7.25 20.06 -15.80
N ILE A 72 5.94 20.25 -15.83
CA ILE A 72 4.97 19.50 -15.02
C ILE A 72 4.47 18.26 -15.77
N SER A 73 4.38 17.13 -15.09
CA SER A 73 3.77 15.90 -15.61
C SER A 73 2.28 15.85 -15.28
N ARG A 74 1.49 15.22 -16.14
CA ARG A 74 0.09 14.86 -15.87
C ARG A 74 0.07 13.38 -15.51
N GLU A 75 0.01 13.10 -14.22
CA GLU A 75 0.18 11.75 -13.69
C GLU A 75 -1.08 11.28 -13.00
N HIS A 76 -1.31 9.96 -13.05
CA HIS A 76 -2.37 9.37 -12.26
C HIS A 76 -1.97 9.38 -10.78
N TYR A 77 -2.89 9.68 -9.87
CA TYR A 77 -2.62 9.59 -8.43
C TYR A 77 -2.27 8.15 -8.03
N VAL A 78 -2.92 7.19 -8.68
CA VAL A 78 -2.71 5.75 -8.56
C VAL A 78 -2.14 5.26 -9.88
N SER A 79 -1.04 4.52 -9.85
CA SER A 79 -0.33 4.10 -11.07
C SER A 79 -1.26 3.38 -12.05
N ARG A 80 -1.21 3.74 -13.34
CA ARG A 80 -2.01 3.09 -14.38
C ARG A 80 -1.86 1.55 -14.36
N GLY A 81 -0.65 1.04 -14.17
CA GLY A 81 -0.41 -0.40 -14.09
C GLY A 81 -1.10 -1.11 -12.91
N VAL A 82 -1.42 -0.40 -11.82
CA VAL A 82 -2.26 -0.91 -10.73
C VAL A 82 -3.73 -0.80 -11.12
N LEU A 83 -4.14 0.32 -11.72
CA LEU A 83 -5.52 0.54 -12.17
C LEU A 83 -5.96 -0.46 -13.24
N ASP A 84 -5.07 -0.85 -14.15
CA ASP A 84 -5.35 -1.84 -15.20
C ASP A 84 -5.66 -3.24 -14.63
N LEU A 85 -5.30 -3.51 -13.38
CA LEU A 85 -5.58 -4.77 -12.67
C LEU A 85 -6.90 -4.73 -11.89
N MET A 86 -7.53 -3.57 -11.83
CA MET A 86 -8.74 -3.31 -11.06
C MET A 86 -9.88 -3.09 -12.04
N GLN A 87 -11.05 -3.66 -11.76
CA GLN A 87 -12.22 -3.46 -12.64
C GLN A 87 -12.79 -2.06 -12.46
N THR A 88 -12.75 -1.57 -11.23
CA THR A 88 -13.23 -0.26 -10.84
C THR A 88 -12.35 0.30 -9.73
N LEU A 89 -12.20 1.62 -9.71
CA LEU A 89 -11.61 2.33 -8.59
C LEU A 89 -12.71 3.18 -7.97
N SER A 90 -12.91 2.99 -6.67
CA SER A 90 -13.90 3.72 -5.91
C SER A 90 -13.18 4.67 -4.96
N LEU A 91 -13.61 5.92 -4.88
CA LEU A 91 -13.12 6.83 -3.85
C LEU A 91 -14.26 7.10 -2.87
N SER A 92 -13.93 7.24 -1.60
CA SER A 92 -14.88 7.69 -0.57
C SER A 92 -14.23 8.80 0.25
N GLY A 93 -15.04 9.73 0.76
CA GLY A 93 -14.53 10.91 1.46
C GLY A 93 -13.74 11.88 0.56
N VAL A 94 -14.20 12.06 -0.69
CA VAL A 94 -13.64 13.02 -1.67
C VAL A 94 -14.59 14.21 -1.89
N ARG A 95 -14.04 15.35 -2.34
CA ARG A 95 -14.70 16.69 -2.43
C ARG A 95 -16.16 16.73 -2.84
N TRP A 96 -16.53 15.95 -3.83
CA TRP A 96 -17.84 16.04 -4.48
C TRP A 96 -18.74 14.84 -4.12
N HIS A 97 -18.42 14.13 -3.04
CA HIS A 97 -19.25 13.09 -2.44
C HIS A 97 -19.98 13.61 -1.21
N ALA A 98 -21.23 13.20 -1.02
CA ALA A 98 -21.92 13.31 0.25
C ALA A 98 -21.19 12.45 1.33
N PRO A 99 -21.35 12.77 2.63
CA PRO A 99 -20.83 11.92 3.70
C PRO A 99 -21.29 10.47 3.55
N GLY A 100 -20.36 9.52 3.60
CA GLY A 100 -20.62 8.09 3.37
C GLY A 100 -20.77 7.68 1.91
N GLU A 101 -20.78 8.61 0.96
CA GLU A 101 -20.92 8.30 -0.46
C GLU A 101 -19.61 7.77 -1.05
N THR A 102 -19.72 6.63 -1.72
CA THR A 102 -18.66 6.00 -2.50
C THR A 102 -19.08 6.04 -3.96
N ARG A 103 -18.24 6.64 -4.82
CA ARG A 103 -18.44 6.61 -6.28
C ARG A 103 -17.24 5.97 -6.95
N THR A 104 -17.54 5.37 -8.10
CA THR A 104 -16.57 4.77 -8.99
C THR A 104 -16.12 5.78 -10.04
N TYR A 105 -14.82 5.82 -10.29
CA TYR A 105 -14.20 6.70 -11.26
C TYR A 105 -13.56 5.92 -12.40
N GLY A 106 -13.64 6.47 -13.61
CA GLY A 106 -12.80 6.03 -14.71
C GLY A 106 -11.33 6.37 -14.44
N VAL A 107 -10.42 5.55 -14.95
CA VAL A 107 -8.96 5.69 -14.79
C VAL A 107 -8.48 7.12 -15.10
N GLU A 108 -8.98 7.71 -16.20
CA GLU A 108 -8.56 9.04 -16.66
C GLU A 108 -9.00 10.21 -15.76
N ALA A 109 -10.05 10.00 -14.94
CA ALA A 109 -10.58 11.02 -14.03
C ALA A 109 -9.64 11.34 -12.87
N LEU A 110 -8.58 10.55 -12.70
CA LEU A 110 -7.64 10.63 -11.57
C LEU A 110 -6.24 11.00 -12.00
N THR A 111 -6.16 11.91 -12.97
CA THR A 111 -4.92 12.53 -13.37
C THR A 111 -4.79 13.94 -12.79
N ALA A 112 -3.58 14.34 -12.40
CA ALA A 112 -3.31 15.72 -12.04
C ALA A 112 -1.89 16.18 -12.34
N LYS A 113 -1.74 17.51 -12.34
CA LYS A 113 -0.49 18.22 -12.57
C LYS A 113 0.19 18.57 -11.25
N ILE A 114 0.57 17.54 -10.49
CA ILE A 114 1.03 17.62 -9.09
C ILE A 114 2.51 17.23 -8.89
N LEU A 115 3.18 16.77 -9.95
CA LEU A 115 4.60 16.40 -9.94
C LEU A 115 5.30 16.97 -11.17
N CYS A 116 6.52 17.48 -10.98
CA CYS A 116 7.37 17.83 -12.11
C CYS A 116 7.93 16.56 -12.76
N LYS A 117 8.32 16.66 -14.04
CA LYS A 117 8.85 15.52 -14.82
C LYS A 117 9.99 14.83 -14.08
N ARG A 118 10.93 15.62 -13.55
CA ARG A 118 12.11 15.15 -12.80
C ARG A 118 11.74 14.32 -11.57
N HIS A 119 10.84 14.80 -10.70
CA HIS A 119 10.40 14.03 -9.53
C HIS A 119 9.54 12.83 -9.91
N ASN A 120 8.72 12.95 -10.95
CA ASN A 120 7.90 11.82 -11.38
C ASN A 120 8.76 10.66 -11.90
N GLU A 121 9.77 10.95 -12.71
CA GLU A 121 10.73 9.93 -13.19
C GLU A 121 11.47 9.26 -12.03
N ALA A 122 11.86 10.04 -11.02
CA ALA A 122 12.53 9.52 -9.83
C ALA A 122 11.63 8.59 -8.99
N LEU A 123 10.32 8.85 -8.96
CA LEU A 123 9.32 8.05 -8.23
C LEU A 123 8.70 6.91 -9.06
N ALA A 124 8.93 6.85 -10.38
CA ALA A 124 8.41 5.81 -11.27
C ALA A 124 8.72 4.36 -10.84
N PRO A 125 9.88 4.06 -10.21
CA PRO A 125 10.13 2.73 -9.67
C PRO A 125 9.05 2.27 -8.69
N LEU A 126 8.52 3.16 -7.84
CA LEU A 126 7.47 2.82 -6.87
C LEU A 126 6.20 2.30 -7.56
N ASP A 127 5.85 2.86 -8.72
CA ASP A 127 4.68 2.43 -9.50
C ASP A 127 4.84 1.00 -10.01
N SER A 128 6.05 0.64 -10.45
CA SER A 128 6.37 -0.72 -10.91
C SER A 128 6.31 -1.73 -9.77
N HIS A 129 6.78 -1.35 -8.58
CA HIS A 129 6.69 -2.18 -7.38
C HIS A 129 5.25 -2.34 -6.88
N ALA A 130 4.44 -1.29 -6.93
CA ALA A 130 3.02 -1.36 -6.58
C ALA A 130 2.22 -2.22 -7.56
N GLN A 131 2.49 -2.12 -8.86
CA GLN A 131 1.89 -3.02 -9.85
C GLN A 131 2.24 -4.48 -9.56
N ARG A 132 3.51 -4.78 -9.24
CA ARG A 132 3.92 -6.13 -8.86
C ARG A 132 3.21 -6.61 -7.61
N PHE A 133 3.08 -5.74 -6.60
CA PHE A 133 2.35 -6.04 -5.38
C PHE A 133 0.90 -6.43 -5.68
N ALA A 134 0.18 -5.61 -6.45
CA ALA A 134 -1.20 -5.89 -6.85
C ALA A 134 -1.32 -7.21 -7.62
N LYS A 135 -0.42 -7.48 -8.59
CA LYS A 135 -0.38 -8.75 -9.34
C LYS A 135 -0.16 -9.95 -8.42
N ALA A 136 0.78 -9.87 -7.48
CA ALA A 136 1.06 -10.94 -6.54
C ALA A 136 -0.15 -11.25 -5.66
N TRP A 137 -0.82 -10.21 -5.16
CA TRP A 137 -2.00 -10.37 -4.32
C TRP A 137 -3.17 -11.00 -5.08
N LEU A 138 -3.46 -10.49 -6.28
CA LEU A 138 -4.50 -11.04 -7.16
C LEU A 138 -4.20 -12.48 -7.58
N SER A 139 -2.96 -12.80 -7.92
CA SER A 139 -2.53 -14.17 -8.27
C SER A 139 -2.78 -15.13 -7.12
N ALA A 140 -2.34 -14.76 -5.91
CA ALA A 140 -2.53 -15.57 -4.71
C ALA A 140 -4.01 -15.80 -4.40
N ILE A 141 -4.86 -14.77 -4.47
CA ILE A 141 -6.32 -14.89 -4.30
C ILE A 141 -6.90 -15.85 -5.35
N ASN A 142 -6.59 -15.64 -6.63
CA ASN A 142 -7.10 -16.49 -7.71
C ASN A 142 -6.63 -17.95 -7.56
N HIS A 143 -5.39 -18.17 -7.13
CA HIS A 143 -4.83 -19.50 -6.93
C HIS A 143 -5.54 -20.26 -5.83
N VAL A 144 -5.82 -19.63 -4.70
CA VAL A 144 -6.47 -20.29 -3.55
C VAL A 144 -7.98 -20.42 -3.71
N SER A 145 -8.62 -19.51 -4.43
CA SER A 145 -10.06 -19.56 -4.74
C SER A 145 -10.40 -20.57 -5.84
N ARG A 146 -9.43 -21.01 -6.64
CA ARG A 146 -9.67 -21.96 -7.74
C ARG A 146 -10.05 -23.36 -7.22
N PRO A 147 -11.22 -23.90 -7.60
CA PRO A 147 -11.56 -25.30 -7.30
C PRO A 147 -10.50 -26.24 -7.87
N SER A 148 -9.90 -27.06 -7.01
CA SER A 148 -8.86 -27.99 -7.43
C SER A 148 -8.71 -29.14 -6.45
N ARG A 149 -8.34 -30.32 -6.97
CA ARG A 149 -7.95 -31.46 -6.14
C ARG A 149 -6.50 -31.39 -5.65
N SER A 150 -5.69 -30.48 -6.19
CA SER A 150 -4.25 -30.36 -5.92
C SER A 150 -3.94 -29.43 -4.75
N GLU A 151 -3.00 -29.85 -3.89
CA GLU A 151 -2.55 -29.09 -2.71
C GLU A 151 -1.38 -28.13 -2.98
N ARG A 152 -1.34 -27.56 -4.19
CA ARG A 152 -0.22 -26.71 -4.61
C ARG A 152 -0.15 -25.40 -3.81
N SER A 153 1.08 -25.02 -3.50
CA SER A 153 1.40 -23.70 -2.96
C SER A 153 1.95 -22.79 -4.05
N GLU A 154 1.54 -21.52 -4.02
CA GLU A 154 2.12 -20.44 -4.81
C GLU A 154 2.84 -19.46 -3.88
N TYR A 155 3.94 -18.88 -4.35
CA TYR A 155 4.79 -18.03 -3.53
C TYR A 155 5.17 -16.76 -4.29
N HIS A 156 5.05 -15.61 -3.62
CA HIS A 156 5.38 -14.32 -4.19
C HIS A 156 6.35 -13.54 -3.30
N LEU A 157 7.34 -12.88 -3.92
CA LEU A 157 8.26 -11.98 -3.24
C LEU A 157 8.04 -10.54 -3.73
N VAL A 158 7.72 -9.64 -2.79
CA VAL A 158 7.42 -8.22 -3.05
C VAL A 158 8.11 -7.32 -2.02
N SER A 159 8.26 -6.03 -2.35
CA SER A 159 8.85 -5.04 -1.44
C SER A 159 7.74 -4.36 -0.63
N GLY A 160 7.69 -4.62 0.69
CA GLY A 160 6.76 -3.94 1.58
C GLY A 160 7.10 -2.45 1.72
N GLU A 161 8.39 -2.12 1.75
CA GLU A 161 8.85 -0.73 1.78
C GLU A 161 8.45 0.05 0.54
N ALA A 162 8.63 -0.52 -0.67
CA ALA A 162 8.22 0.18 -1.89
C ALA A 162 6.71 0.39 -1.92
N PHE A 163 5.92 -0.56 -1.40
CA PHE A 163 4.47 -0.42 -1.31
C PHE A 163 4.05 0.66 -0.30
N GLU A 164 4.70 0.73 0.88
CA GLU A 164 4.48 1.81 1.85
C GLU A 164 4.80 3.20 1.26
N ARG A 165 5.95 3.33 0.60
CA ARG A 165 6.34 4.59 -0.07
C ARG A 165 5.43 4.94 -1.24
N TRP A 166 4.94 3.94 -1.95
CA TRP A 166 3.96 4.15 -3.01
C TRP A 166 2.63 4.67 -2.45
N LEU A 167 2.12 4.09 -1.35
CA LEU A 167 0.94 4.63 -0.66
C LEU A 167 1.18 6.07 -0.16
N LEU A 168 2.39 6.38 0.32
CA LEU A 168 2.76 7.75 0.70
C LEU A 168 2.76 8.71 -0.50
N LYS A 169 3.25 8.27 -1.67
CA LYS A 169 3.15 9.01 -2.94
C LYS A 169 1.68 9.26 -3.31
N VAL A 170 0.83 8.23 -3.23
CA VAL A 170 -0.61 8.35 -3.50
C VAL A 170 -1.24 9.38 -2.55
N PHE A 171 -0.95 9.28 -1.25
CA PHE A 171 -1.47 10.19 -0.22
C PHE A 171 -1.09 11.65 -0.50
N LEU A 172 0.20 11.93 -0.70
CA LEU A 172 0.68 13.27 -1.04
C LEU A 172 0.07 13.79 -2.35
N GLY A 173 -0.14 12.90 -3.33
CA GLY A 173 -0.81 13.25 -4.56
C GLY A 173 -2.27 13.64 -4.37
N LEU A 174 -3.03 12.88 -3.58
CA LEU A 174 -4.44 13.18 -3.27
C LEU A 174 -4.61 14.51 -2.54
N LEU A 175 -3.67 14.84 -1.64
CA LEU A 175 -3.62 16.14 -0.96
C LEU A 175 -3.31 17.27 -1.95
N ALA A 176 -2.24 17.15 -2.73
CA ALA A 176 -1.84 18.17 -3.70
C ALA A 176 -2.85 18.38 -4.82
N GLY A 177 -3.62 17.34 -5.16
CA GLY A 177 -4.70 17.38 -6.14
C GLY A 177 -6.01 17.99 -5.63
N ASN A 178 -6.10 18.34 -4.34
CA ASN A 178 -7.33 18.79 -3.67
C ASN A 178 -8.51 17.80 -3.85
N ILE A 179 -8.22 16.50 -3.92
CA ILE A 179 -9.25 15.46 -4.08
C ILE A 179 -9.85 15.06 -2.73
N ALA A 180 -9.01 14.99 -1.71
CA ALA A 180 -9.45 14.73 -0.35
C ALA A 180 -10.23 15.98 0.18
N SER A 181 -11.38 15.79 0.84
CA SER A 181 -12.10 16.86 1.56
C SER A 181 -12.89 16.34 2.77
N SER A 182 -13.25 17.25 3.68
CA SER A 182 -14.40 17.11 4.59
C SER A 182 -15.40 18.21 4.24
N ASP A 183 -16.68 17.87 4.09
CA ASP A 183 -17.80 18.80 3.89
C ASP A 183 -17.59 19.84 2.77
N HIS A 184 -17.25 19.36 1.57
CA HIS A 184 -17.14 20.18 0.34
C HIS A 184 -16.14 21.35 0.38
N THR A 185 -15.37 21.48 1.47
CA THR A 185 -14.33 22.51 1.63
C THR A 185 -12.97 21.93 1.23
N PRO A 186 -12.11 22.64 0.45
CA PRO A 186 -10.76 22.19 0.16
C PRO A 186 -9.98 21.95 1.46
N TYR A 187 -9.29 20.82 1.56
CA TYR A 187 -8.56 20.48 2.77
C TYR A 187 -7.38 21.40 3.07
N ASN A 188 -6.79 22.07 2.08
CA ASN A 188 -5.67 22.98 2.31
C ASN A 188 -6.00 24.17 3.21
N ASP A 189 -7.28 24.49 3.40
CA ASP A 189 -7.71 25.60 4.26
C ASP A 189 -8.10 25.15 5.69
N LYS A 190 -8.20 23.85 5.95
CA LYS A 190 -8.69 23.28 7.23
C LYS A 190 -7.80 22.19 7.83
N ILE A 191 -6.94 21.53 7.04
CA ILE A 191 -6.06 20.47 7.54
C ILE A 191 -4.80 21.08 8.14
N ASN A 192 -4.54 20.72 9.39
CA ASN A 192 -3.24 20.91 10.01
C ASN A 192 -2.32 19.74 9.67
N LEU A 193 -1.63 19.79 8.52
CA LEU A 193 -0.66 18.77 8.11
C LEU A 193 0.57 19.41 7.47
N ASN A 194 1.71 19.27 8.14
CA ASN A 194 2.99 19.59 7.52
C ASN A 194 3.43 18.43 6.60
N ILE A 195 3.41 18.68 5.29
CA ILE A 195 3.79 17.67 4.29
C ILE A 195 5.30 17.54 4.10
N GLU A 196 6.12 18.50 4.55
CA GLU A 196 7.57 18.48 4.27
C GLU A 196 8.29 17.27 4.88
N PRO A 197 8.03 16.87 6.15
CA PRO A 197 8.60 15.64 6.70
C PRO A 197 8.16 14.38 5.94
N LEU A 198 6.95 14.39 5.38
CA LEU A 198 6.42 13.28 4.57
C LEU A 198 7.12 13.20 3.21
N VAL A 199 7.38 14.35 2.57
CA VAL A 199 8.19 14.42 1.35
C VAL A 199 9.62 13.95 1.65
N ALA A 200 10.23 14.41 2.74
CA ALA A 200 11.56 13.95 3.15
C ALA A 200 11.59 12.44 3.41
N ALA A 201 10.56 11.87 4.04
CA ALA A 201 10.43 10.44 4.26
C ALA A 201 10.29 9.67 2.93
N LEU A 202 9.50 10.19 1.97
CA LEU A 202 9.30 9.58 0.65
C LEU A 202 10.63 9.39 -0.09
N PHE A 203 11.49 10.41 -0.11
CA PHE A 203 12.78 10.40 -0.80
C PHE A 203 13.95 9.85 0.04
N GLY A 204 13.80 9.83 1.37
CA GLY A 204 14.82 9.45 2.33
C GLY A 204 14.68 8.02 2.87
N GLN A 205 14.66 7.87 4.20
CA GLN A 205 14.68 6.57 4.89
C GLN A 205 13.28 5.96 5.11
N GLY A 206 12.22 6.56 4.57
CA GLY A 206 10.84 6.13 4.83
C GLY A 206 10.32 6.60 6.18
N LEU A 207 9.08 6.24 6.49
CA LEU A 207 8.42 6.61 7.75
C LEU A 207 9.07 5.87 8.93
N GLN A 208 9.25 6.57 10.05
CA GLN A 208 9.79 5.98 11.28
C GLN A 208 8.65 5.56 12.19
N ALA A 209 8.80 4.42 12.87
CA ALA A 209 7.78 3.91 13.79
C ALA A 209 7.44 4.98 14.86
N PRO A 210 6.16 5.10 15.25
CA PRO A 210 5.02 4.25 14.88
C PRO A 210 4.37 4.61 13.53
N LYS A 211 4.90 5.57 12.77
CA LYS A 211 4.41 5.91 11.42
C LYS A 211 4.80 4.81 10.42
N GLY A 212 3.93 4.55 9.44
CA GLY A 212 4.15 3.53 8.41
C GLY A 212 2.90 2.75 8.06
N LEU A 213 3.12 1.60 7.42
CA LEU A 213 2.05 0.75 6.90
C LEU A 213 1.55 -0.24 7.95
N TYR A 214 0.23 -0.29 8.11
CA TYR A 214 -0.48 -1.27 8.91
C TYR A 214 -1.44 -2.08 8.04
N PHE A 215 -1.58 -3.36 8.37
CA PHE A 215 -2.52 -4.26 7.75
C PHE A 215 -3.66 -4.60 8.72
N ALA A 216 -4.89 -4.48 8.24
CA ALA A 216 -6.10 -4.85 8.96
C ALA A 216 -6.83 -5.96 8.18
N PRO A 217 -6.87 -7.20 8.70
CA PRO A 217 -7.64 -8.28 8.09
C PRO A 217 -9.13 -8.04 8.38
N HIS A 218 -9.85 -7.41 7.46
CA HIS A 218 -11.32 -7.44 7.52
C HIS A 218 -11.81 -8.75 6.91
N VAL A 219 -12.65 -9.47 7.66
CA VAL A 219 -13.37 -10.67 7.23
C VAL A 219 -14.83 -10.26 7.18
N GLY A 220 -15.44 -10.22 5.98
CA GLY A 220 -16.89 -10.03 5.88
C GLY A 220 -17.39 -9.37 4.59
N GLU A 221 -16.59 -8.55 3.92
CA GLU A 221 -16.98 -7.96 2.64
C GLU A 221 -16.49 -8.80 1.47
N THR A 222 -17.36 -8.97 0.47
CA THR A 222 -17.06 -9.72 -0.74
C THR A 222 -15.78 -9.17 -1.38
N THR A 223 -14.84 -10.06 -1.74
CA THR A 223 -13.64 -9.73 -2.50
C THR A 223 -14.04 -9.18 -3.85
N THR A 224 -14.23 -7.86 -3.93
CA THR A 224 -14.43 -7.17 -5.19
C THR A 224 -13.06 -6.73 -5.72
N ASN A 225 -12.88 -6.76 -7.05
CA ASN A 225 -11.66 -6.25 -7.72
C ASN A 225 -11.67 -4.72 -7.74
N THR A 226 -11.84 -4.14 -6.57
CA THR A 226 -11.87 -2.71 -6.32
C THR A 226 -10.67 -2.30 -5.49
N ILE A 227 -10.24 -1.09 -5.77
CA ILE A 227 -9.35 -0.34 -4.93
C ILE A 227 -10.14 0.86 -4.40
N SER A 228 -10.00 1.15 -3.12
CA SER A 228 -10.59 2.36 -2.56
C SER A 228 -9.68 3.09 -1.60
N PHE A 229 -9.82 4.40 -1.57
CA PHE A 229 -9.07 5.29 -0.69
C PHE A 229 -10.03 6.14 0.13
N ALA A 230 -9.73 6.29 1.41
CA ALA A 230 -10.41 7.16 2.35
C ALA A 230 -9.39 7.77 3.32
N HIS A 231 -9.73 8.90 3.92
CA HIS A 231 -8.87 9.52 4.93
C HIS A 231 -8.86 8.68 6.22
N LEU A 232 -7.69 8.54 6.85
CA LEU A 232 -7.58 7.89 8.15
C LEU A 232 -7.96 8.89 9.25
N ARG A 233 -9.27 9.05 9.49
CA ARG A 233 -9.91 9.90 10.53
C ARG A 233 -9.49 11.38 10.53
N MET A 234 -10.49 12.23 10.67
CA MET A 234 -10.31 13.61 11.11
C MET A 234 -10.75 13.66 12.57
N ASP A 235 -9.91 14.15 13.49
CA ASP A 235 -10.41 14.50 14.81
C ASP A 235 -11.20 15.82 14.75
N GLU A 236 -11.80 16.21 15.87
CA GLU A 236 -12.55 17.47 15.97
C GLU A 236 -11.67 18.70 15.68
N GLN A 237 -10.34 18.55 15.71
CA GLN A 237 -9.34 19.57 15.44
C GLN A 237 -8.83 19.54 13.98
N SER A 238 -9.45 18.76 13.10
CA SER A 238 -9.08 18.65 11.68
C SER A 238 -7.69 18.06 11.41
N ASN A 239 -7.13 17.28 12.34
CA ASN A 239 -5.87 16.57 12.12
C ASN A 239 -6.09 15.36 11.22
N LEU A 240 -5.24 15.21 10.20
CA LEU A 240 -5.28 14.10 9.26
C LEU A 240 -4.18 13.07 9.59
N TYR A 241 -4.58 11.88 10.01
CA TYR A 241 -3.64 10.87 10.52
C TYR A 241 -3.07 9.94 9.45
N GLY A 242 -3.58 10.01 8.21
CA GLY A 242 -3.05 9.28 7.06
C GLY A 242 -4.08 8.82 6.04
N LEU A 243 -3.84 7.67 5.42
CA LEU A 243 -4.63 7.13 4.31
C LEU A 243 -5.07 5.69 4.61
N MET A 244 -6.36 5.43 4.45
CA MET A 244 -6.91 4.08 4.38
C MET A 244 -7.03 3.68 2.92
N ALA A 245 -6.49 2.53 2.56
CA ALA A 245 -6.57 1.94 1.23
C ALA A 245 -7.10 0.51 1.31
N ASN A 246 -8.18 0.20 0.60
CA ASN A 246 -8.69 -1.15 0.49
C ASN A 246 -8.24 -1.76 -0.85
N PHE A 247 -7.68 -2.96 -0.81
CA PHE A 247 -7.23 -3.72 -1.97
C PHE A 247 -7.78 -5.14 -1.89
N TYR A 248 -8.59 -5.54 -2.86
CA TYR A 248 -9.13 -6.91 -2.93
C TYR A 248 -9.79 -7.37 -1.61
N GLY A 249 -10.58 -6.49 -0.98
CA GLY A 249 -11.23 -6.77 0.32
C GLY A 249 -10.32 -6.70 1.55
N TYR A 250 -9.03 -6.37 1.39
CA TYR A 250 -8.10 -6.20 2.50
C TYR A 250 -7.77 -4.73 2.75
N GLN A 251 -7.72 -4.34 4.02
CA GLN A 251 -7.50 -2.95 4.41
C GLN A 251 -6.05 -2.69 4.80
N TRP A 252 -5.49 -1.64 4.20
CA TRP A 252 -4.15 -1.15 4.39
C TRP A 252 -4.22 0.28 4.89
N LEU A 253 -3.42 0.60 5.89
CA LEU A 253 -3.50 1.90 6.55
C LEU A 253 -2.11 2.48 6.57
N LEU A 254 -1.92 3.54 5.81
CA LEU A 254 -0.74 4.37 5.91
C LEU A 254 -0.98 5.37 7.03
N VAL A 255 -0.20 5.27 8.10
CA VAL A 255 -0.21 6.20 9.21
C VAL A 255 0.94 7.17 9.06
N THR A 256 0.63 8.47 9.05
CA THR A 256 1.61 9.55 8.86
C THR A 256 1.88 10.37 10.11
N ASP A 257 1.06 10.19 11.16
CA ASP A 257 1.15 10.90 12.43
C ASP A 257 1.37 9.93 13.61
N GLU A 258 2.03 10.42 14.66
CA GLU A 258 2.42 9.63 15.82
C GLU A 258 1.23 9.23 16.70
N MET A 259 0.29 10.14 16.95
CA MET A 259 -0.94 9.81 17.71
C MET A 259 -1.80 8.83 16.93
N GLY A 260 -1.88 9.00 15.60
CA GLY A 260 -2.49 8.03 14.70
C GLY A 260 -1.86 6.65 14.87
N GLY A 261 -0.53 6.58 14.90
CA GLY A 261 0.22 5.33 15.07
C GLY A 261 -0.06 4.66 16.40
N GLU A 262 -0.02 5.41 17.49
CA GLU A 262 -0.36 4.88 18.81
C GLU A 262 -1.79 4.37 18.89
N TYR A 263 -2.76 5.11 18.36
CA TYR A 263 -4.15 4.67 18.31
C TYR A 263 -4.26 3.37 17.51
N GLN A 264 -3.60 3.26 16.34
CA GLN A 264 -3.66 2.04 15.54
C GLN A 264 -3.02 0.83 16.20
N VAL A 265 -1.88 1.05 16.87
CA VAL A 265 -1.18 0.02 17.65
C VAL A 265 -2.04 -0.45 18.82
N LYS A 266 -2.73 0.48 19.51
CA LYS A 266 -3.52 0.19 20.71
C LYS A 266 -4.94 -0.34 20.42
N ALA A 267 -5.58 0.11 19.34
CA ALA A 267 -7.03 -0.05 19.18
C ALA A 267 -7.48 -1.29 18.39
N MET A 268 -6.66 -1.90 17.52
CA MET A 268 -7.21 -2.78 16.46
C MET A 268 -6.44 -4.05 16.09
N ALA A 269 -5.49 -4.53 16.90
CA ALA A 269 -4.69 -5.74 16.59
C ALA A 269 -4.10 -5.72 15.15
N ARG A 270 -3.76 -4.52 14.67
CA ARG A 270 -3.28 -4.27 13.30
C ARG A 270 -1.80 -4.65 13.20
N LEU A 271 -1.43 -5.25 12.07
CA LEU A 271 -0.08 -5.75 11.86
C LEU A 271 0.77 -4.65 11.23
N PHE A 272 1.65 -4.05 12.03
CA PHE A 272 2.63 -3.09 11.53
C PHE A 272 3.61 -3.78 10.59
N ARG A 273 3.74 -3.27 9.37
CA ARG A 273 4.70 -3.71 8.36
C ARG A 273 4.70 -5.22 8.17
N LEU A 274 3.54 -5.77 7.80
CA LEU A 274 3.34 -7.21 7.58
C LEU A 274 4.49 -7.82 6.75
N GLN A 275 5.04 -8.95 7.19
CA GLN A 275 6.15 -9.64 6.51
C GLN A 275 5.66 -10.84 5.69
N LEU A 276 4.64 -11.54 6.17
CA LEU A 276 4.10 -12.73 5.50
C LEU A 276 2.57 -12.74 5.58
N ALA A 277 1.92 -12.88 4.42
CA ALA A 277 0.51 -13.20 4.33
C ALA A 277 0.34 -14.61 3.75
N ASP A 278 -0.28 -15.49 4.53
CA ASP A 278 -0.63 -16.86 4.13
C ASP A 278 -2.12 -16.92 3.79
N LEU A 279 -2.44 -16.88 2.50
CA LEU A 279 -3.80 -17.06 2.01
C LEU A 279 -4.08 -18.56 1.91
N LYS A 280 -5.12 -19.03 2.59
CA LYS A 280 -5.52 -20.44 2.64
C LYS A 280 -6.88 -20.61 1.99
N GLY A 281 -6.91 -21.37 0.90
CA GLY A 281 -8.15 -21.92 0.36
C GLY A 281 -8.39 -23.34 0.88
N PRO A 282 -9.44 -24.04 0.41
CA PRO A 282 -9.78 -25.38 0.87
C PRO A 282 -8.66 -26.41 0.70
N ARG A 283 -7.84 -26.27 -0.36
CA ARG A 283 -6.72 -27.17 -0.65
C ARG A 283 -5.42 -26.47 -1.03
N ARG A 284 -5.47 -25.19 -1.41
CA ARG A 284 -4.32 -24.46 -1.94
C ARG A 284 -3.88 -23.37 -0.99
N THR A 285 -2.59 -23.05 -1.04
CA THR A 285 -2.00 -21.95 -0.27
C THR A 285 -1.35 -20.94 -1.21
N GLY A 286 -1.55 -19.66 -0.97
CA GLY A 286 -0.79 -18.57 -1.59
C GLY A 286 -0.02 -17.85 -0.50
N GLN A 287 1.30 -17.74 -0.63
CA GLN A 287 2.14 -17.05 0.35
C GLN A 287 2.76 -15.81 -0.27
N ILE A 288 2.58 -14.67 0.39
CA ILE A 288 3.10 -13.38 -0.06
C ILE A 288 4.10 -12.88 0.96
N PHE A 289 5.36 -12.87 0.55
CA PHE A 289 6.48 -12.39 1.34
C PHE A 289 6.75 -10.92 1.04
N MET A 290 6.59 -10.07 2.04
CA MET A 290 6.82 -8.64 2.00
C MET A 290 8.15 -8.32 2.70
N THR A 291 9.12 -7.84 1.93
CA THR A 291 10.45 -7.54 2.47
C THR A 291 10.58 -6.10 2.92
N TRP A 292 11.32 -5.87 4.00
CA TRP A 292 11.58 -4.57 4.63
C TRP A 292 13.08 -4.38 4.88
N PRO A 293 13.58 -3.13 5.04
CA PRO A 293 14.94 -2.88 5.50
C PRO A 293 15.23 -3.59 6.83
N ALA A 294 16.47 -4.07 7.01
CA ALA A 294 16.87 -4.83 8.20
C ALA A 294 16.62 -4.11 9.54
N LYS A 295 16.63 -2.77 9.53
CA LYS A 295 16.39 -1.92 10.72
C LYS A 295 14.93 -1.80 11.13
N VAL A 296 14.00 -2.28 10.30
CA VAL A 296 12.55 -2.00 10.36
C VAL A 296 11.72 -3.25 10.72
N ARG A 297 12.37 -4.32 11.18
CA ARG A 297 11.76 -5.65 11.37
C ARG A 297 10.58 -5.62 12.35
N SER A 298 9.40 -5.99 11.88
CA SER A 298 8.21 -6.26 12.71
C SER A 298 7.97 -7.76 12.94
N GLN A 299 8.58 -8.64 12.12
CA GLN A 299 8.42 -10.11 12.16
C GLN A 299 6.95 -10.60 12.17
N MET A 300 6.02 -9.80 11.63
CA MET A 300 4.59 -10.09 11.66
C MET A 300 4.18 -11.01 10.51
N SER A 301 3.42 -12.06 10.82
CA SER A 301 2.73 -12.89 9.82
C SER A 301 1.23 -13.01 10.11
N ILE A 302 0.45 -13.28 9.08
CA ILE A 302 -0.97 -13.61 9.21
C ILE A 302 -1.40 -14.76 8.30
N THR A 303 -2.34 -15.55 8.78
CA THR A 303 -3.08 -16.53 7.96
C THR A 303 -4.49 -16.02 7.69
N LEU A 304 -4.87 -16.02 6.42
CA LEU A 304 -6.15 -15.52 5.92
C LEU A 304 -6.87 -16.69 5.23
N LYS A 305 -7.96 -17.19 5.82
CA LYS A 305 -8.78 -18.22 5.19
C LYS A 305 -9.77 -17.59 4.22
N LEU A 306 -9.76 -18.04 2.97
CA LEU A 306 -10.75 -17.68 1.96
C LEU A 306 -11.80 -18.78 1.88
N GLY A 307 -13.06 -18.45 2.17
CA GLY A 307 -14.19 -19.36 1.97
C GLY A 307 -14.78 -20.05 3.21
N GLU A 308 -14.42 -19.66 4.43
CA GLU A 308 -15.28 -19.95 5.60
C GLU A 308 -16.12 -18.68 5.85
N ALA A 309 -17.30 -18.61 5.24
CA ALA A 309 -18.39 -17.94 5.94
C ALA A 309 -18.61 -18.80 7.19
N GLU A 310 -18.11 -18.38 8.35
CA GLU A 310 -18.67 -18.90 9.59
C GLU A 310 -20.15 -18.57 9.52
N SER A 311 -20.99 -19.59 9.28
CA SER A 311 -22.40 -19.53 9.59
C SER A 311 -22.48 -19.08 11.04
N LEU A 312 -22.90 -17.85 11.27
CA LEU A 312 -23.43 -17.44 12.55
C LEU A 312 -24.44 -18.52 12.97
N PRO A 313 -24.44 -18.96 14.25
CA PRO A 313 -25.39 -19.97 14.67
C PRO A 313 -26.81 -19.51 14.35
N ASP A 314 -27.42 -20.22 13.40
CA ASP A 314 -28.87 -20.25 13.23
C ASP A 314 -29.45 -20.77 14.53
N LYS A 315 -29.92 -19.84 15.37
CA LYS A 315 -31.08 -19.95 16.27
C LYS A 315 -31.01 -18.88 17.35
N ALA A 316 -31.69 -17.77 17.08
CA ALA A 316 -32.66 -17.28 18.05
C ALA A 316 -34.02 -17.40 17.37
N SER A 317 -34.69 -18.53 17.61
CA SER A 317 -36.12 -18.63 17.34
C SER A 317 -36.83 -17.47 18.04
N PRO A 318 -37.71 -16.72 17.36
CA PRO A 318 -38.71 -15.95 18.07
C PRO A 318 -39.72 -16.96 18.63
N LEU A 319 -39.99 -16.93 19.93
CA LEU A 319 -41.25 -17.34 20.58
C LEU A 319 -41.05 -17.34 22.11
N GLY A 320 -41.85 -16.52 22.80
CA GLY A 320 -41.94 -16.44 24.25
C GLY A 320 -42.13 -15.02 24.72
#